data_AF-A0A060ZI31-F1
#
_entry.id   AF-A0A060ZI31-F1
#
_cell.length_a   1.000
_cell.length_b   1.000
_cell.length_c   1.000
_cell.angle_alpha   90.00
_cell.angle_beta   90.00
_cell.angle_gamma   90.00
#
_symmetry.space_group_name_H-M   'P 1'
#
loop_
_entity.id
_entity.type
_entity.pdbx_description
1 polymer ?
#
loop_
_entity_poly.entity_id
_entity_poly.type
_entity_poly.pdbx_seq_one_letter_code
_entity_poly.pdbx_strand_id
1 'polypeptide(L)'
;MVDWASKNLNLHTQGLFRRRVSIANMLSWNRGSIKKPMLITSDRTVKKEACEMFKLIQGYMGDRPARLERRHTALLVITKCWGMQALRDELYVQLVRQTTDNLSLRSLEAGWEFMAISLSFFSPSPKFRSYLEGYIQTHLEPSNDKKIMQHIMEQQDMKTKKNSKSRKKRKQNNEEEEEGEFHYSNTCSLQ
;
A
#
# COMPACT_ATOMS: atom_id res chain seq x y z
N MET A 1 18.91 12.33 -0.93
CA MET A 1 17.60 12.02 -0.31
C MET A 1 17.56 12.32 1.19
N VAL A 2 18.48 11.79 2.00
CA VAL A 2 18.50 11.92 3.47
C VAL A 2 18.56 13.38 3.98
N ASP A 3 19.33 14.26 3.33
CA ASP A 3 19.52 15.65 3.78
C ASP A 3 18.21 16.46 3.74
N TRP A 4 17.41 16.36 2.67
CA TRP A 4 16.11 17.03 2.59
C TRP A 4 15.15 16.51 3.67
N ALA A 5 15.06 15.19 3.83
CA ALA A 5 14.17 14.54 4.79
C ALA A 5 14.50 14.97 6.24
N SER A 6 15.79 15.05 6.59
CA SER A 6 16.22 15.46 7.94
C SER A 6 15.81 16.89 8.32
N LYS A 7 15.67 17.77 7.33
CA LYS A 7 15.35 19.20 7.53
C LYS A 7 13.86 19.51 7.51
N ASN A 8 13.06 18.67 6.84
CA ASN A 8 11.65 18.96 6.54
C ASN A 8 10.65 18.01 7.22
N LEU A 9 11.08 16.83 7.66
CA LEU A 9 10.18 15.86 8.33
C LEU A 9 9.98 16.17 9.82
N ASN A 10 8.75 16.00 10.30
CA ASN A 10 8.47 15.97 11.72
C ASN A 10 9.12 14.75 12.36
N LEU A 11 9.87 14.95 13.44
CA LEU A 11 10.37 13.84 14.24
C LEU A 11 9.23 13.15 14.99
N HIS A 12 8.94 11.91 14.59
CA HIS A 12 8.00 11.05 15.28
C HIS A 12 8.70 10.29 16.42
N THR A 13 7.95 10.02 17.48
CA THR A 13 8.41 9.24 18.64
C THR A 13 7.49 8.04 18.84
N GLN A 14 8.05 6.89 19.20
CA GLN A 14 7.30 5.65 19.39
C GLN A 14 7.52 5.04 20.77
N GLY A 15 6.50 4.35 21.28
CA GLY A 15 6.52 3.61 22.54
C GLY A 15 6.38 4.47 23.80
N LEU A 16 6.26 3.80 24.95
CA LEU A 16 6.14 4.42 26.28
C LEU A 16 7.33 5.33 26.62
N PHE A 17 8.52 5.00 26.10
CA PHE A 17 9.75 5.77 26.30
C PHE A 17 9.99 6.87 25.26
N ARG A 18 9.03 7.12 24.35
CA ARG A 18 9.11 8.18 23.31
C ARG A 18 10.44 8.19 22.53
N ARG A 19 10.97 7.01 22.19
CA ARG A 19 12.22 6.90 21.41
C ARG A 19 12.02 7.50 20.02
N ARG A 20 13.04 8.21 19.51
CA ARG A 20 13.02 8.81 18.17
C ARG A 20 12.98 7.72 17.10
N VAL A 21 12.10 7.88 16.13
CA VAL A 21 12.03 7.01 14.94
C VAL A 21 13.07 7.51 13.93
N SER A 22 13.85 6.60 13.33
CA SER A 22 14.80 6.96 12.26
C SER A 22 14.06 7.46 11.01
N ILE A 23 14.73 8.25 10.17
CA ILE A 23 14.15 8.75 8.92
C ILE A 23 13.73 7.59 8.00
N ALA A 24 14.57 6.55 7.90
CA ALA A 24 14.24 5.34 7.14
C ALA A 24 12.93 4.71 7.64
N ASN A 25 12.82 4.42 8.93
CA ASN A 25 11.60 3.82 9.50
C ASN A 25 10.37 4.75 9.43
N MET A 26 10.59 6.07 9.42
CA MET A 26 9.51 7.03 9.23
C MET A 26 8.98 7.04 7.80
N LEU A 27 9.85 6.78 6.84
CA LEU A 27 9.52 6.71 5.42
C LEU A 27 9.21 5.30 4.94
N SER A 28 9.34 4.26 5.76
CA SER A 28 8.87 2.92 5.41
C SER A 28 7.36 2.76 5.64
N TRP A 29 6.75 1.87 4.86
CA TRP A 29 5.33 1.54 4.94
C TRP A 29 4.92 1.17 6.37
N ASN A 30 3.76 1.66 6.78
CA ASN A 30 3.20 1.33 8.09
C ASN A 30 1.67 1.25 8.02
N ARG A 31 1.12 0.20 8.63
CA ARG A 31 -0.33 -0.01 8.72
C ARG A 31 -1.01 0.97 9.69
N GLY A 32 -0.30 1.45 10.70
CA GLY A 32 -0.82 2.38 11.70
C GLY A 32 -1.07 3.77 11.14
N SER A 33 -2.15 4.43 11.58
CA SER A 33 -2.41 5.82 11.21
C SER A 33 -1.38 6.77 11.83
N ILE A 34 -1.04 7.84 11.11
CA ILE A 34 -0.20 8.91 11.63
C ILE A 34 -0.96 9.78 12.64
N LYS A 35 -0.27 10.26 13.67
CA LYS A 35 -0.81 11.17 14.70
C LYS A 35 -0.40 12.63 14.49
N LYS A 36 0.56 12.87 13.59
CA LYS A 36 1.11 14.16 13.22
C LYS A 36 1.44 14.11 11.72
N PRO A 37 1.39 15.25 11.00
CA PRO A 37 1.85 15.30 9.62
C PRO A 37 3.30 14.80 9.49
N MET A 38 3.63 14.33 8.30
CA MET A 38 4.99 13.98 7.93
C MET A 38 5.87 15.21 7.83
N LEU A 39 5.36 16.33 7.32
CA LEU A 39 6.08 17.59 7.18
C LEU A 39 5.87 18.54 8.36
N ILE A 40 6.92 19.30 8.70
CA ILE A 40 6.85 20.33 9.73
C ILE A 40 5.91 21.45 9.27
N THR A 41 4.93 21.77 10.11
CA THR A 41 4.03 22.90 9.90
C THR A 41 3.54 23.46 11.24
N SER A 42 3.29 24.77 11.30
CA SER A 42 2.65 25.42 12.44
C SER A 42 1.12 25.44 12.31
N ASP A 43 0.59 25.33 11.09
CA ASP A 43 -0.83 25.44 10.78
C ASP A 43 -1.63 24.25 11.35
N ARG A 44 -2.62 24.56 12.20
CA ARG A 44 -3.47 23.56 12.87
C ARG A 44 -4.42 22.86 11.92
N THR A 45 -4.91 23.55 10.90
CA THR A 45 -5.80 22.99 9.88
C THR A 45 -5.01 22.01 9.02
N VAL A 46 -3.82 22.38 8.56
CA VAL A 46 -2.95 21.48 7.78
C VAL A 46 -2.60 20.22 8.58
N LYS A 47 -2.30 20.35 9.89
CA LYS A 47 -2.05 19.18 10.76
C LYS A 47 -3.21 18.19 10.78
N LYS A 48 -4.43 18.69 10.93
CA LYS A 48 -5.65 17.87 10.97
C LYS A 48 -5.89 17.22 9.61
N GLU A 49 -5.89 18.02 8.54
CA GLU A 49 -6.15 17.54 7.18
C GLU A 49 -5.11 16.52 6.72
N ALA A 50 -3.84 16.70 7.05
CA ALA A 50 -2.78 15.73 6.76
C ALA A 50 -3.04 14.35 7.37
N CYS A 51 -3.51 14.30 8.63
CA CYS A 51 -3.80 13.04 9.30
C CYS A 51 -5.05 12.36 8.75
N GLU A 52 -6.08 13.13 8.36
CA GLU A 52 -7.26 12.59 7.69
C GLU A 52 -6.96 12.14 6.25
N MET A 53 -6.10 12.86 5.53
CA MET A 53 -5.64 12.48 4.19
C MET A 53 -4.88 11.15 4.23
N PHE A 54 -4.03 10.92 5.23
CA PHE A 54 -3.32 9.65 5.37
C PHE A 54 -4.28 8.46 5.46
N LYS A 55 -5.39 8.61 6.19
CA LYS A 55 -6.44 7.59 6.29
C LYS A 55 -7.12 7.31 4.95
N LEU A 56 -7.29 8.35 4.12
CA LEU A 56 -7.84 8.22 2.77
C LEU A 56 -6.86 7.48 1.86
N ILE A 57 -5.55 7.79 1.94
CA ILE A 57 -4.50 7.07 1.22
C ILE A 57 -4.52 5.57 1.61
N GLN A 58 -4.56 5.26 2.91
CA GLN A 58 -4.64 3.87 3.36
C GLN A 58 -5.92 3.17 2.88
N GLY A 59 -7.04 3.89 2.82
CA GLY A 59 -8.29 3.38 2.25
C GLY A 59 -8.19 3.11 0.74
N TYR A 60 -7.56 4.02 0.00
CA TYR A 60 -7.32 3.88 -1.44
C TYR A 60 -6.45 2.65 -1.74
N MET A 61 -5.38 2.47 -0.97
CA MET A 61 -4.42 1.37 -1.12
C MET A 61 -4.94 0.03 -0.58
N GLY A 62 -6.09 0.02 0.08
CA GLY A 62 -6.68 -1.19 0.68
C GLY A 62 -5.99 -1.64 1.98
N ASP A 63 -5.14 -0.81 2.57
CA ASP A 63 -4.47 -1.07 3.85
C ASP A 63 -5.41 -0.87 5.05
N ARG A 64 -6.53 -0.16 4.83
CA ARG A 64 -7.57 0.14 5.80
C ARG A 64 -8.96 -0.04 5.18
N PRO A 65 -9.98 -0.47 5.95
CA PRO A 65 -11.36 -0.43 5.49
C PRO A 65 -11.75 0.97 5.01
N ALA A 66 -12.17 1.07 3.76
CA ALA A 66 -12.58 2.31 3.13
C ALA A 66 -14.11 2.46 3.18
N ARG A 67 -14.56 3.68 3.45
CA ARG A 67 -16.00 4.04 3.33
C ARG A 67 -16.40 4.46 1.93
N LEU A 68 -15.41 4.84 1.11
CA LEU A 68 -15.59 5.37 -0.22
C LEU A 68 -14.95 4.43 -1.24
N GLU A 69 -15.49 4.41 -2.45
CA GLU A 69 -14.81 3.80 -3.59
C GLU A 69 -13.48 4.52 -3.89
N ARG A 70 -12.55 3.82 -4.55
CA ARG A 70 -11.22 4.37 -4.91
C ARG A 70 -11.31 5.69 -5.67
N ARG A 71 -12.12 5.75 -6.73
CA ARG A 71 -12.31 6.97 -7.55
C ARG A 71 -12.76 8.18 -6.72
N HIS A 72 -13.71 7.99 -5.81
CA HIS A 72 -14.23 9.06 -4.96
C HIS A 72 -13.20 9.48 -3.91
N THR A 73 -12.43 8.52 -3.39
CA THR A 73 -11.31 8.80 -2.48
C THR A 73 -10.24 9.64 -3.16
N ALA A 74 -9.82 9.25 -4.38
CA ALA A 74 -8.84 10.02 -5.15
C ALA A 74 -9.36 11.43 -5.44
N LEU A 75 -10.57 11.57 -5.97
CA LEU A 75 -11.18 12.88 -6.26
C LEU A 75 -11.18 13.77 -5.01
N LEU A 76 -11.60 13.24 -3.85
CA LEU A 76 -11.63 13.98 -2.60
C LEU A 76 -10.25 14.51 -2.19
N VAL A 77 -9.22 13.65 -2.26
CA VAL A 77 -7.84 14.04 -1.90
C VAL A 77 -7.28 15.06 -2.88
N ILE A 78 -7.50 14.88 -4.19
CA ILE A 78 -7.05 15.82 -5.23
C ILE A 78 -7.72 17.18 -5.04
N THR A 79 -9.04 17.23 -4.85
CA THR A 79 -9.76 18.49 -4.59
C THR A 79 -9.26 19.18 -3.33
N LYS A 80 -8.96 18.43 -2.25
CA LYS A 80 -8.35 18.99 -1.04
C LYS A 80 -6.98 19.61 -1.31
N CYS A 81 -6.09 18.90 -2.00
CA CYS A 81 -4.74 19.38 -2.31
C CYS A 81 -4.73 20.52 -3.35
N TRP A 82 -5.78 20.60 -4.18
CA TRP A 82 -6.00 21.71 -5.08
C TRP A 82 -6.33 23.00 -4.30
N GLY A 83 -7.28 22.92 -3.38
CA GLY A 83 -7.70 24.06 -2.55
C GLY A 83 -6.70 24.44 -1.46
N MET A 84 -5.91 23.47 -0.96
CA MET A 84 -4.92 23.67 0.10
C MET A 84 -3.52 23.24 -0.38
N GLN A 85 -2.79 24.15 -1.02
CA GLN A 85 -1.48 23.84 -1.61
C GLN A 85 -0.45 23.31 -0.60
N ALA A 86 -0.58 23.69 0.67
CA ALA A 86 0.26 23.20 1.76
C ALA A 86 0.15 21.68 1.99
N LEU A 87 -0.88 21.01 1.46
CA LEU A 87 -1.05 19.56 1.53
C LEU A 87 -0.37 18.80 0.38
N ARG A 88 0.10 19.48 -0.69
CA ARG A 88 0.64 18.78 -1.87
C ARG A 88 1.90 17.99 -1.55
N ASP A 89 2.89 18.64 -0.95
CA ASP A 89 4.13 17.95 -0.55
C ASP A 89 3.86 16.91 0.55
N GLU A 90 2.88 17.18 1.42
CA GLU A 90 2.45 16.24 2.46
C GLU A 90 1.84 14.97 1.83
N LEU A 91 1.01 15.10 0.80
CA LEU A 91 0.46 13.97 0.04
C LEU A 91 1.58 13.14 -0.55
N TYR A 92 2.53 13.79 -1.24
CA TYR A 92 3.61 13.07 -1.89
C TYR A 92 4.51 12.33 -0.89
N VAL A 93 4.88 12.95 0.23
CA VAL A 93 5.71 12.26 1.23
C VAL A 93 4.96 11.13 1.93
N GLN A 94 3.64 11.24 2.10
CA GLN A 94 2.80 10.14 2.59
C GLN A 94 2.72 8.99 1.58
N LEU A 95 2.65 9.28 0.28
CA LEU A 95 2.69 8.25 -0.78
C LEU A 95 4.07 7.59 -0.89
N VAL A 96 5.15 8.37 -0.85
CA VAL A 96 6.53 7.85 -0.71
C VAL A 96 6.60 6.89 0.46
N ARG A 97 6.06 7.30 1.61
CA ARG A 97 6.02 6.45 2.79
C ARG A 97 5.30 5.13 2.55
N GLN A 98 4.11 5.16 1.97
CA GLN A 98 3.30 3.97 1.77
C GLN A 98 3.79 3.07 0.63
N THR A 99 4.70 3.55 -0.21
CA THR A 99 5.30 2.77 -1.31
C THR A 99 6.69 2.22 -0.96
N THR A 100 7.39 2.82 0.00
CA THR A 100 8.69 2.33 0.48
C THR A 100 8.52 1.08 1.36
N ASP A 101 9.27 0.01 1.08
CA ASP A 101 9.23 -1.26 1.84
C ASP A 101 7.82 -1.90 1.95
N ASN A 102 6.90 -1.59 1.04
CA ASN A 102 5.57 -2.19 1.04
C ASN A 102 5.58 -3.56 0.34
N LEU A 103 5.40 -4.63 1.12
CA LEU A 103 5.43 -6.01 0.63
C LEU A 103 4.11 -6.49 0.00
N SER A 104 3.06 -5.67 0.04
CA SER A 104 1.77 -6.00 -0.58
C SER A 104 1.72 -5.43 -1.99
N LEU A 105 1.89 -6.26 -3.02
CA LEU A 105 1.86 -5.82 -4.43
C LEU A 105 0.60 -5.01 -4.76
N ARG A 106 -0.58 -5.46 -4.31
CA ARG A 106 -1.85 -4.76 -4.56
C ARG A 106 -1.87 -3.37 -3.92
N SER A 107 -1.32 -3.25 -2.71
CA SER A 107 -1.23 -1.96 -2.02
C SER A 107 -0.21 -1.05 -2.69
N LEU A 108 0.97 -1.59 -3.00
CA LEU A 108 2.06 -0.90 -3.68
C LEU A 108 1.62 -0.35 -5.05
N GLU A 109 0.98 -1.17 -5.88
CA GLU A 109 0.42 -0.77 -7.18
C GLU A 109 -0.58 0.38 -7.02
N ALA A 110 -1.51 0.28 -6.08
CA ALA A 110 -2.46 1.35 -5.79
C ALA A 110 -1.78 2.63 -5.28
N GLY A 111 -0.68 2.53 -4.54
CA GLY A 111 0.11 3.67 -4.09
C GLY A 111 0.79 4.40 -5.24
N TRP A 112 1.41 3.66 -6.15
CA TRP A 112 2.02 4.20 -7.37
C TRP A 112 0.98 4.79 -8.33
N GLU A 113 -0.15 4.11 -8.51
CA GLU A 113 -1.29 4.64 -9.26
C GLU A 113 -1.74 5.98 -8.68
N PHE A 114 -1.88 6.09 -7.36
CA PHE A 114 -2.31 7.33 -6.72
C PHE A 114 -1.27 8.46 -6.85
N MET A 115 0.02 8.11 -6.83
CA MET A 115 1.11 9.05 -7.10
C MET A 115 1.03 9.59 -8.54
N ALA A 116 0.82 8.71 -9.53
CA ALA A 116 0.67 9.10 -10.93
C ALA A 116 -0.57 10.00 -11.14
N ILE A 117 -1.71 9.64 -10.54
CA ILE A 117 -2.91 10.48 -10.55
C ILE A 117 -2.61 11.85 -9.95
N SER A 118 -1.92 11.92 -8.81
CA SER A 118 -1.63 13.21 -8.16
C SER A 118 -0.77 14.12 -9.04
N LEU A 119 0.25 13.53 -9.69
CA LEU A 119 1.17 14.25 -10.58
C LEU A 119 0.50 14.77 -11.86
N SER A 120 -0.63 14.19 -12.29
CA SER A 120 -1.37 14.69 -13.46
C SER A 120 -2.17 15.97 -13.18
N PHE A 121 -2.45 16.28 -11.91
CA PHE A 121 -3.19 17.49 -11.52
C PHE A 121 -2.28 18.61 -11.01
N PHE A 122 -1.26 18.30 -10.21
CA PHE A 122 -0.39 19.34 -9.65
C PHE A 122 1.03 18.84 -9.42
N SER A 123 2.01 19.71 -9.61
CA SER A 123 3.41 19.42 -9.29
C SER A 123 3.68 19.49 -7.77
N PRO A 124 4.71 18.78 -7.28
CA PRO A 124 5.30 19.06 -5.97
C PRO A 124 5.89 20.48 -5.94
N SER A 125 6.15 21.02 -4.76
CA SER A 125 6.85 22.29 -4.65
C SER A 125 8.26 22.19 -5.24
N PRO A 126 8.85 23.29 -5.74
CA PRO A 126 10.23 23.30 -6.23
C PRO A 126 11.24 22.76 -5.19
N LYS A 127 10.97 22.97 -3.89
CA LYS A 127 11.81 22.50 -2.80
C LYS A 127 11.76 20.98 -2.64
N PHE A 128 10.63 20.35 -2.94
CA PHE A 128 10.43 18.90 -2.79
C PHE A 128 10.68 18.13 -4.09
N ARG A 129 10.58 18.79 -5.25
CA ARG A 129 10.69 18.16 -6.57
C ARG A 129 11.90 17.24 -6.72
N SER A 130 13.10 17.71 -6.41
CA SER A 130 14.33 16.91 -6.55
C SER A 130 14.35 15.68 -5.65
N TYR A 131 13.72 15.75 -4.47
CA TYR A 131 13.59 14.60 -3.58
C TYR A 131 12.67 13.55 -4.21
N LEU A 132 11.49 13.96 -4.66
CA LEU A 132 10.49 13.05 -5.25
C LEU A 132 11.01 12.40 -6.54
N GLU A 133 11.68 13.20 -7.38
CA GLU A 133 12.26 12.70 -8.63
C GLU A 133 13.34 11.64 -8.38
N GLY A 134 14.26 11.88 -7.44
CA GLY A 134 15.25 10.87 -7.06
C GLY A 134 14.63 9.61 -6.47
N TYR A 135 13.51 9.74 -5.73
CA TYR A 135 12.76 8.60 -5.22
C TYR A 135 12.16 7.75 -6.36
N ILE A 136 11.50 8.41 -7.32
CA ILE A 136 10.92 7.74 -8.49
C ILE A 136 12.01 7.05 -9.30
N GLN A 137 13.12 7.74 -9.59
CA GLN A 137 14.25 7.18 -10.35
C GLN A 137 14.84 5.92 -9.70
N THR A 138 14.93 5.90 -8.37
CA THR A 138 15.43 4.72 -7.63
C THR A 138 14.55 3.47 -7.87
N HIS A 139 13.24 3.66 -8.03
CA HIS A 139 12.28 2.57 -8.25
C HIS A 139 12.05 2.25 -9.74
N LEU A 140 12.68 2.97 -10.67
CA LEU A 140 12.73 2.57 -12.08
C LEU A 140 13.71 1.42 -12.30
N GLU A 141 14.70 1.28 -11.43
CA GLU A 141 15.71 0.23 -11.48
C GLU A 141 15.22 -1.02 -10.73
N PRO A 142 14.88 -2.13 -11.41
CA PRO A 142 14.34 -3.34 -10.75
C PRO A 142 15.31 -3.94 -9.73
N SER A 143 16.59 -3.60 -9.83
CA SER A 143 17.64 -4.05 -8.93
C SER A 143 17.46 -3.55 -7.49
N ASN A 144 16.84 -2.39 -7.30
CA ASN A 144 16.60 -1.79 -6.00
C ASN A 144 15.41 -2.43 -5.27
N ASP A 145 14.44 -2.95 -6.03
CA ASP A 145 13.22 -3.58 -5.51
C ASP A 145 13.31 -5.12 -5.46
N LYS A 146 14.50 -5.70 -5.66
CA LYS A 146 14.72 -7.17 -5.68
C LYS A 146 14.05 -7.89 -4.51
N LYS A 147 14.14 -7.34 -3.29
CA LYS A 147 13.54 -7.96 -2.09
C LYS A 147 12.01 -7.98 -2.16
N ILE A 148 11.41 -6.89 -2.63
CA ILE A 148 9.97 -6.77 -2.82
C ILE A 148 9.53 -7.76 -3.91
N MET A 149 10.22 -7.77 -5.04
CA MET A 149 9.93 -8.68 -6.16
C MET A 149 10.08 -10.16 -5.76
N GLN A 150 11.13 -10.51 -5.03
CA GLN A 150 11.36 -11.86 -4.53
C GLN A 150 10.22 -12.30 -3.59
N HIS A 151 9.84 -11.46 -2.63
CA HIS A 151 8.74 -11.77 -1.71
C HIS A 151 7.40 -11.93 -2.45
N ILE A 152 7.15 -11.09 -3.44
CA ILE A 152 5.93 -11.15 -4.26
C ILE A 152 5.87 -12.47 -5.04
N MET A 153 6.99 -12.86 -5.67
CA MET A 153 7.09 -14.14 -6.39
C MET A 153 6.82 -15.32 -5.45
N GLU A 154 7.42 -15.32 -4.26
CA GLU A 154 7.20 -16.37 -3.25
C GLU A 154 5.74 -16.46 -2.81
N GLN A 155 5.06 -15.33 -2.59
CA GLN A 155 3.63 -15.31 -2.23
C GLN A 155 2.74 -15.85 -3.35
N GLN A 156 3.07 -15.55 -4.61
CA GLN A 156 2.35 -16.08 -5.77
C GLN A 156 2.53 -17.60 -5.90
N ASP A 157 3.75 -18.09 -5.75
CA ASP A 157 4.09 -19.53 -5.76
C ASP A 157 3.35 -20.30 -4.67
N MET A 158 3.25 -19.72 -3.47
CA MET A 158 2.52 -20.34 -2.38
C MET A 158 1.01 -20.41 -2.66
N LYS A 159 0.44 -19.40 -3.33
CA LYS A 159 -0.97 -19.40 -3.74
C LYS A 159 -1.24 -20.41 -4.86
N THR A 160 -0.39 -20.48 -5.88
CA THR A 160 -0.55 -21.45 -6.99
C THR A 160 -0.42 -22.88 -6.48
N LYS A 161 0.53 -23.17 -5.58
CA LYS A 161 0.65 -24.49 -4.91
C LYS A 161 -0.56 -24.86 -4.06
N LYS A 162 -1.16 -23.90 -3.33
CA LYS A 162 -2.39 -24.16 -2.56
C LYS A 162 -3.59 -24.42 -3.49
N ASN A 163 -3.73 -23.62 -4.54
CA ASN A 163 -4.81 -23.78 -5.52
C ASN A 163 -4.70 -25.12 -6.27
N SER A 164 -3.49 -25.55 -6.64
CA SER A 164 -3.28 -26.85 -7.30
C SER A 164 -3.57 -28.02 -6.37
N LYS A 165 -3.18 -27.95 -5.08
CA LYS A 165 -3.54 -28.95 -4.07
C LYS A 165 -5.05 -29.04 -3.84
N SER A 166 -5.73 -27.89 -3.71
CA SER A 166 -7.19 -27.83 -3.56
C SER A 166 -7.90 -28.43 -4.77
N ARG A 167 -7.46 -28.12 -5.99
CA ARG A 167 -8.01 -28.66 -7.23
C ARG A 167 -7.80 -30.16 -7.36
N LYS A 168 -6.63 -30.68 -6.97
CA LYS A 168 -6.35 -32.13 -6.91
C LYS A 168 -7.27 -32.84 -5.91
N LYS A 169 -7.42 -32.30 -4.70
CA LYS A 169 -8.31 -32.87 -3.67
C LYS A 169 -9.77 -32.92 -4.15
N ARG A 170 -10.25 -31.85 -4.78
CA ARG A 170 -11.63 -31.81 -5.33
C ARG A 170 -11.83 -32.83 -6.46
N LYS A 171 -10.81 -33.06 -7.30
CA LYS A 171 -10.87 -34.07 -8.35
C LYS A 171 -10.94 -35.50 -7.78
N GLN A 172 -10.13 -35.79 -6.76
CA GLN A 172 -10.14 -37.09 -6.08
C GLN A 172 -11.48 -37.37 -5.40
N ASN A 173 -12.06 -36.39 -4.70
CA ASN A 173 -13.38 -36.55 -4.08
C ASN A 173 -14.48 -36.89 -5.09
N ASN A 174 -14.47 -36.25 -6.27
CA ASN A 174 -15.43 -36.55 -7.33
C ASN A 174 -15.26 -37.97 -7.89
N GLU A 175 -14.02 -38.44 -8.06
CA GLU A 175 -13.74 -39.80 -8.53
C GLU A 175 -14.19 -40.86 -7.50
N GLU A 176 -13.97 -40.61 -6.19
CA GLU A 176 -14.44 -41.48 -5.11
C GLU A 176 -15.99 -41.50 -4.99
N GLU A 177 -16.66 -40.37 -5.23
CA GLU A 177 -18.13 -40.29 -5.27
C GLU A 177 -18.71 -41.06 -6.48
N GLU A 178 -18.12 -40.92 -7.67
CA GLU A 178 -18.53 -41.64 -8.88
C GLU A 178 -18.31 -43.17 -8.76
N GLU A 179 -17.17 -43.61 -8.17
CA GLU A 179 -16.91 -45.02 -7.90
C GLU A 179 -17.89 -45.60 -6.86
N GLY A 180 -18.25 -44.82 -5.84
CA GLY A 180 -19.24 -45.21 -4.83
C GLY A 180 -20.65 -45.36 -5.39
N GLU A 181 -21.10 -44.44 -6.24
CA GLU A 181 -22.40 -44.53 -6.93
C GLU A 181 -22.47 -45.72 -7.90
N PHE A 182 -21.39 -45.99 -8.63
CA PHE A 182 -21.31 -47.14 -9.54
C PHE A 182 -21.37 -48.47 -8.78
N HIS A 183 -20.67 -48.57 -7.64
CA HIS A 183 -20.69 -49.77 -6.81
C HIS A 183 -22.07 -50.01 -6.18
N TYR A 184 -22.71 -48.95 -5.65
CA TYR A 184 -24.04 -49.04 -5.08
C TYR A 184 -25.09 -49.47 -6.11
N SER A 185 -25.06 -48.89 -7.31
CA SER A 185 -25.98 -49.22 -8.41
C SER A 185 -25.89 -50.67 -8.86
N ASN A 186 -24.67 -51.24 -8.92
CA ASN A 186 -24.46 -52.64 -9.29
C ASN A 186 -24.88 -53.63 -8.18
N THR A 187 -24.78 -53.25 -6.90
CA THR A 187 -25.26 -54.11 -5.81
C THR A 187 -26.78 -54.17 -5.71
N CYS A 188 -27.48 -53.07 -6.04
CA CYS A 188 -28.94 -53.00 -5.95
C CYS A 188 -29.66 -53.66 -7.13
N SER A 189 -28.96 -53.95 -8.23
CA SER A 189 -29.48 -54.62 -9.44
C SER A 189 -29.30 -56.14 -9.45
N LEU A 190 -28.76 -56.71 -8.36
CA LEU A 190 -28.56 -58.16 -8.15
C LEU A 190 -29.51 -58.76 -7.08
N GLN A 191 -30.53 -58.03 -6.63
CA GLN A 191 -31.63 -58.53 -5.78
C GLN A 191 -32.95 -58.54 -6.56
#